data_AF-I0EPB5-F1
#
_entry.id   AF-I0EPB5-F1
#
_cell.length_a   1.000
_cell.length_b   1.000
_cell.length_c   1.000
_cell.angle_alpha   90.00
_cell.angle_beta   90.00
_cell.angle_gamma   90.00
#
_symmetry.space_group_name_H-M   'P 1'
#
loop_
_entity.id
_entity.type
_entity.pdbx_description
1 polymer ?
#
loop_
_entity_poly.entity_id
_entity_poly.type
_entity_poly.pdbx_seq_one_letter_code
_entity_poly.pdbx_strand_id
1 'polypeptide(L)'
;MTRQERVKRFLKLGAVALSIGFMASGCTSIYIYKAKVAYAKGDCPNTIKNLKMLASNPIALYSFGQLYKKGECVEKDSKQAESYIHKAFEKRTIIPN
;
A
#
# COMPACT_ATOMS: atom_id res chain seq x y z
N MET A 1 -1.50 46.36 11.63
CA MET A 1 -1.66 45.41 10.50
C MET A 1 -3.07 45.57 9.89
N THR A 2 -3.17 46.09 8.67
CA THR A 2 -4.43 46.56 8.06
C THR A 2 -5.28 45.43 7.47
N ARG A 3 -6.60 45.60 7.45
CA ARG A 3 -7.60 44.60 7.02
C ARG A 3 -7.36 44.07 5.60
N GLN A 4 -6.77 44.91 4.73
CA GLN A 4 -6.41 44.58 3.33
C GLN A 4 -5.29 43.53 3.22
N GLU A 5 -4.34 43.52 4.16
CA GLU A 5 -3.19 42.59 4.15
C GLU A 5 -3.60 41.17 4.57
N ARG A 6 -4.59 41.04 5.46
CA ARG A 6 -5.06 39.72 5.91
C ARG A 6 -5.77 38.96 4.78
N VAL A 7 -6.61 39.64 3.99
CA VAL A 7 -7.36 39.02 2.89
C VAL A 7 -6.41 38.46 1.81
N LYS A 8 -5.32 39.17 1.50
CA LYS A 8 -4.30 38.71 0.54
C LYS A 8 -3.52 37.47 1.04
N ARG A 9 -3.28 37.36 2.36
CA ARG A 9 -2.71 36.15 2.98
C ARG A 9 -3.66 34.96 2.88
N PHE A 10 -4.95 35.16 3.13
CA PHE A 10 -5.94 34.08 3.00
C PHE A 10 -6.14 33.65 1.54
N LEU A 11 -6.11 34.58 0.58
CA LEU A 11 -6.25 34.25 -0.84
C LEU A 11 -5.06 33.46 -1.39
N LYS A 12 -3.84 33.69 -0.89
CA LYS A 12 -2.65 32.91 -1.27
C LYS A 12 -2.58 31.52 -0.61
N LEU A 13 -3.20 31.31 0.55
CA LEU A 13 -3.32 29.97 1.15
C LEU A 13 -4.42 29.12 0.49
N GLY A 14 -5.45 29.73 -0.09
CA GLY A 14 -6.57 29.01 -0.70
C GLY A 14 -6.29 28.31 -2.04
N ALA A 15 -5.21 28.67 -2.74
CA ALA A 15 -4.94 28.18 -4.10
C ALA A 15 -3.96 27.00 -4.20
N VAL A 16 -3.32 26.58 -3.10
CA VAL A 16 -2.39 25.43 -3.11
C VAL A 16 -3.07 24.13 -2.65
N ALA A 17 -4.28 24.21 -2.10
CA ALA A 17 -4.96 23.06 -1.48
C ALA A 17 -5.88 22.26 -2.42
N LEU A 18 -5.92 22.54 -3.72
CA LEU A 18 -6.91 21.96 -4.65
C LEU A 18 -6.36 20.94 -5.68
N SER A 19 -5.21 20.30 -5.44
CA SER A 19 -4.65 19.35 -6.43
C SER A 19 -4.07 18.04 -5.88
N ILE A 20 -4.24 17.69 -4.60
CA ILE A 20 -3.71 16.41 -4.05
C ILE A 20 -4.81 15.41 -3.68
N GLY A 21 -6.08 15.72 -3.96
CA GLY A 21 -7.16 14.75 -3.79
C GLY A 21 -7.38 13.97 -5.09
N PHE A 22 -7.36 12.64 -5.01
CA PHE A 22 -7.97 11.72 -5.99
C PHE A 22 -7.09 11.07 -7.10
N MET A 23 -5.98 10.40 -6.76
CA MET A 23 -5.32 9.44 -7.68
C MET A 23 -4.88 8.14 -6.99
N ALA A 24 -5.79 7.39 -6.37
CA ALA A 24 -5.42 6.08 -5.81
C ALA A 24 -6.32 4.92 -6.24
N SER A 25 -7.43 5.18 -6.94
CA SER A 25 -8.47 4.18 -7.20
C SER A 25 -8.03 3.08 -8.18
N GLY A 26 -7.07 3.35 -9.07
CA GLY A 26 -6.60 2.41 -10.10
C GLY A 26 -5.30 1.66 -9.80
N CYS A 27 -4.64 1.95 -8.67
CA CYS A 27 -3.25 1.53 -8.46
C CYS A 27 -3.10 0.10 -7.91
N THR A 28 -4.13 -0.51 -7.33
CA THR A 28 -3.96 -1.80 -6.62
C THR A 28 -3.76 -2.99 -7.57
N SER A 29 -4.50 -3.07 -8.67
CA SER A 29 -4.44 -4.20 -9.60
C SER A 29 -3.08 -4.33 -10.29
N ILE A 30 -2.49 -3.20 -10.69
CA ILE A 30 -1.22 -3.14 -11.41
C ILE A 30 -0.08 -3.69 -10.54
N TYR A 31 0.00 -3.31 -9.26
CA TYR A 31 1.08 -3.76 -8.38
C TYR A 31 0.96 -5.24 -8.00
N ILE A 32 -0.27 -5.76 -7.81
CA ILE A 32 -0.47 -7.20 -7.58
C ILE A 32 -0.01 -8.00 -8.80
N TYR A 33 -0.39 -7.55 -10.00
CA TYR A 33 0.04 -8.20 -11.23
C TYR A 33 1.57 -8.20 -11.38
N LYS A 34 2.22 -7.04 -11.20
CA LYS A 34 3.68 -6.90 -11.26
C LYS A 34 4.37 -7.81 -10.24
N ALA A 35 3.85 -7.88 -9.02
CA ALA A 35 4.37 -8.77 -7.98
C ALA A 35 4.28 -10.25 -8.41
N LYS A 36 3.13 -10.70 -8.93
CA LYS A 36 2.94 -12.08 -9.41
C LYS A 36 3.90 -12.43 -10.54
N VAL A 37 4.06 -11.53 -11.51
CA VAL A 37 4.97 -11.74 -12.65
C VAL A 37 6.42 -11.78 -12.17
N ALA A 38 6.83 -10.89 -11.27
CA ALA A 38 8.18 -10.90 -10.70
C ALA A 38 8.44 -12.20 -9.93
N TYR A 39 7.48 -12.63 -9.10
CA TYR A 39 7.58 -13.87 -8.33
C TYR A 39 7.70 -15.10 -9.23
N ALA A 40 6.89 -15.19 -10.29
CA ALA A 40 6.96 -16.27 -11.28
C ALA A 40 8.33 -16.33 -12.00
N LYS A 41 9.04 -15.21 -12.10
CA LYS A 41 10.40 -15.13 -12.66
C LYS A 41 11.50 -15.38 -11.62
N GLY A 42 11.16 -15.57 -10.35
CA GLY A 42 12.13 -15.65 -9.25
C GLY A 42 12.76 -14.29 -8.89
N ASP A 43 12.23 -13.18 -9.40
CA ASP A 43 12.72 -11.83 -9.11
C ASP A 43 12.19 -11.35 -7.75
N CYS A 44 12.89 -11.79 -6.71
CA CYS A 44 12.57 -11.48 -5.33
C CYS A 44 12.62 -9.97 -5.00
N PRO A 45 13.63 -9.20 -5.44
CA PRO A 45 13.64 -7.75 -5.21
C PRO A 45 12.39 -7.04 -5.73
N ASN A 46 11.97 -7.34 -6.97
CA ASN A 46 10.77 -6.72 -7.53
C ASN A 46 9.48 -7.29 -6.93
N THR A 47 9.46 -8.56 -6.52
CA THR A 47 8.31 -9.14 -5.80
C THR A 47 8.04 -8.36 -4.52
N ILE A 48 9.07 -8.21 -3.69
CA ILE A 48 8.98 -7.50 -2.41
C ILE A 48 8.66 -6.03 -2.61
N LYS A 49 9.31 -5.37 -3.58
CA LYS A 49 9.05 -3.96 -3.92
C LYS A 49 7.58 -3.71 -4.27
N ASN A 50 7.01 -4.53 -5.16
CA ASN A 50 5.63 -4.35 -5.59
C ASN A 50 4.61 -4.69 -4.49
N LEU A 51 4.89 -5.71 -3.66
CA LEU A 51 4.04 -6.01 -2.50
C LEU A 51 4.09 -4.91 -1.42
N LYS A 52 5.25 -4.28 -1.19
CA LYS A 52 5.39 -3.17 -0.23
C LYS A 52 4.54 -1.95 -0.59
N MET A 53 4.33 -1.71 -1.89
CA MET A 53 3.42 -0.64 -2.37
C MET A 53 1.96 -0.88 -1.97
N LEU A 54 1.64 -2.07 -1.50
CA LEU A 54 0.30 -2.53 -1.17
C LEU A 54 0.17 -2.90 0.32
N ALA A 55 0.85 -2.18 1.20
CA ALA A 55 1.00 -2.50 2.63
C ALA A 55 -0.32 -2.80 3.38
N SER A 56 -1.45 -2.24 2.94
CA SER A 56 -2.78 -2.46 3.55
C SER A 56 -3.72 -3.34 2.72
N ASN A 57 -3.26 -3.83 1.56
CA ASN A 57 -4.09 -4.67 0.70
C ASN A 57 -4.12 -6.11 1.23
N PRO A 58 -5.31 -6.71 1.44
CA PRO A 58 -5.40 -8.06 2.01
C PRO A 58 -4.70 -9.13 1.16
N ILE A 59 -4.70 -8.97 -0.17
CA ILE A 59 -4.03 -9.92 -1.08
C ILE A 59 -2.50 -9.79 -0.94
N ALA A 60 -1.98 -8.57 -0.83
CA ALA A 60 -0.55 -8.34 -0.66
C ALA A 60 -0.05 -8.82 0.70
N LEU A 61 -0.81 -8.58 1.76
CA LEU A 61 -0.54 -9.08 3.11
C LEU A 61 -0.53 -10.62 3.14
N TYR A 62 -1.51 -11.26 2.53
CA TYR A 62 -1.54 -12.72 2.39
C TYR A 62 -0.34 -13.24 1.60
N SER A 63 0.00 -12.57 0.50
CA SER A 63 1.16 -12.93 -0.33
C SER A 63 2.47 -12.83 0.47
N PHE A 64 2.66 -11.76 1.24
CA PHE A 64 3.80 -11.64 2.16
C PHE A 64 3.86 -12.77 3.18
N GLY A 65 2.73 -13.10 3.80
CA GLY A 65 2.68 -14.20 4.75
C GLY A 65 3.08 -15.54 4.13
N GLN A 66 2.68 -15.80 2.88
CA GLN A 66 3.06 -17.02 2.16
C GLN A 66 4.56 -17.04 1.82
N LEU A 67 5.17 -15.91 1.49
CA LEU A 67 6.62 -15.80 1.27
C LEU A 67 7.39 -16.18 2.55
N TYR A 68 7.01 -15.63 3.69
CA TYR A 68 7.60 -15.99 5.00
C TYR A 68 7.33 -17.44 5.40
N LYS A 69 6.15 -17.98 5.10
CA LYS A 69 5.83 -19.38 5.41
C LYS A 69 6.73 -20.36 4.65
N LYS A 70 7.02 -20.03 3.39
CA LYS A 70 7.81 -20.87 2.48
C LYS A 70 9.31 -20.59 2.56
N GLY A 71 9.72 -19.42 3.04
CA GLY A 71 11.12 -18.97 2.96
C GLY A 71 11.52 -18.57 1.55
N GLU A 72 10.58 -18.08 0.74
CA GLU A 72 10.83 -17.64 -0.63
C GLU A 72 10.95 -16.12 -0.65
N CYS A 73 12.01 -15.58 -1.26
CA CYS A 73 12.31 -14.15 -1.33
C CYS A 73 12.54 -13.42 0.01
N VAL A 74 12.25 -14.07 1.12
CA VAL A 74 12.50 -13.66 2.51
C VAL A 74 12.90 -14.91 3.31
N GLU A 75 13.56 -14.72 4.44
CA GLU A 75 13.85 -15.81 5.36
C GLU A 75 12.56 -16.44 5.91
N LYS A 76 12.57 -17.75 6.12
CA LYS A 76 11.40 -18.46 6.62
C LYS A 76 11.12 -18.04 8.06
N ASP A 77 9.93 -17.51 8.31
CA ASP A 77 9.45 -17.16 9.65
C ASP A 77 7.95 -17.44 9.76
N SER A 78 7.60 -18.53 10.44
CA SER A 78 6.21 -18.94 10.62
C SER A 78 5.40 -17.95 11.48
N LYS A 79 6.03 -17.32 12.49
CA LYS A 79 5.35 -16.35 13.35
C LYS A 79 5.02 -15.07 12.58
N GLN A 80 5.99 -14.62 11.78
CA GLN A 80 5.79 -13.47 10.92
C GLN A 80 4.78 -13.77 9.81
N ALA A 81 4.80 -14.98 9.24
CA ALA A 81 3.80 -15.44 8.29
C ALA A 81 2.38 -15.37 8.84
N GLU A 82 2.15 -15.94 10.02
CA GLU A 82 0.84 -15.90 10.70
C GLU A 82 0.38 -14.47 10.98
N SER A 83 1.27 -13.61 11.45
CA SER A 83 0.97 -12.19 11.70
C SER A 83 0.50 -11.47 10.43
N TYR A 84 1.16 -11.68 9.28
CA TYR A 84 0.73 -11.10 8.01
C TYR A 84 -0.60 -11.67 7.51
N ILE A 85 -0.81 -12.98 7.65
CA ILE A 85 -2.05 -13.65 7.25
C ILE A 85 -3.23 -13.16 8.11
N HIS A 86 -3.05 -13.04 9.42
CA HIS A 86 -4.06 -12.49 10.32
C HIS A 86 -4.49 -11.08 9.91
N LYS A 87 -3.52 -10.19 9.66
CA LYS A 87 -3.79 -8.83 9.16
C LYS A 87 -4.54 -8.84 7.83
N ALA A 88 -4.24 -9.78 6.94
CA ALA A 88 -4.97 -9.92 5.68
C ALA A 88 -6.45 -10.24 5.91
N PHE A 89 -6.75 -11.14 6.86
CA PHE A 89 -8.13 -11.47 7.24
C PHE A 89 -8.85 -10.29 7.87
N GLU A 90 -8.22 -9.59 8.83
CA GLU A 90 -8.77 -8.38 9.43
C GLU A 90 -9.14 -7.34 8.35
N LYS A 91 -8.24 -7.06 7.41
CA LYS A 91 -8.54 -6.09 6.33
C LYS A 91 -9.67 -6.51 5.40
N ARG A 92 -9.94 -7.82 5.27
CA ARG A 92 -11.08 -8.32 4.49
C ARG A 92 -12.39 -8.18 5.26
N THR A 93 -12.38 -8.35 6.58
CA THR A 93 -13.58 -8.33 7.42
C THR A 93 -14.02 -6.92 7.82
N ILE A 94 -13.11 -5.94 7.85
CA ILE A 94 -13.43 -4.53 8.19
C ILE A 94 -13.96 -3.75 6.98
N ILE A 95 -14.40 -4.42 5.90
CA ILE A 95 -15.19 -3.75 4.84
C ILE A 95 -16.64 -3.74 5.35
N PRO A 96 -17.17 -2.60 5.85
CA PRO A 96 -18.54 -2.56 6.33
C PRO A 96 -19.48 -2.92 5.18
N ASN A 97 -20.44 -3.79 5.52
CA ASN A 97 -21.50 -4.27 4.62
C ASN A 97 -22.48 -3.13 4.28
#